data_AF-A0A352UYB6-F1
#
_entry.id   AF-A0A352UYB6-F1
#
_cell.length_a   1.000
_cell.length_b   1.000
_cell.length_c   1.000
_cell.angle_alpha   90.00
_cell.angle_beta   90.00
_cell.angle_gamma   90.00
#
_symmetry.space_group_name_H-M   'P 1'
#
loop_
_entity.id
_entity.type
_entity.pdbx_description
1 polymer ?
#
loop_
_entity_poly.entity_id
_entity_poly.type
_entity_poly.pdbx_seq_one_letter_code
_entity_poly.pdbx_strand_id
1 'polypeptide(L)'
;YATALGLAFQIADDILDVEGCEATTGKRVGKDAEAGKATFVSLLGLEGAKSRAAQLIAEAEAALSPYGARASALIEAARFVISRQS
;
A
#
# COMPACT_ATOMS: atom_id res chain seq x y z
N TYR A 1 -14.48 0.26 -1.77
CA TYR A 1 -13.55 -0.89 -1.78
C TYR A 1 -12.42 -0.71 -2.80
N ALA A 2 -12.65 -0.95 -4.10
CA ALA A 2 -11.56 -1.02 -5.10
C ALA A 2 -10.71 0.26 -5.20
N THR A 3 -11.33 1.45 -5.13
CA THR A 3 -10.61 2.74 -5.11
C THR A 3 -9.65 2.85 -3.92
N ALA A 4 -10.13 2.52 -2.72
CA ALA A 4 -9.32 2.59 -1.50
C ALA A 4 -8.19 1.55 -1.52
N LEU A 5 -8.50 0.33 -1.96
CA LEU A 5 -7.51 -0.74 -2.11
C LEU A 5 -6.43 -0.39 -3.15
N GLY A 6 -6.81 0.13 -4.32
CA GLY A 6 -5.87 0.51 -5.37
C GLY A 6 -4.94 1.63 -4.92
N LEU A 7 -5.46 2.61 -4.17
CA LEU A 7 -4.64 3.69 -3.61
C LEU A 7 -3.70 3.18 -2.51
N ALA A 8 -4.18 2.30 -1.62
CA ALA A 8 -3.34 1.68 -0.59
C ALA A 8 -2.21 0.84 -1.21
N PHE A 9 -2.49 0.16 -2.32
CA PHE A 9 -1.48 -0.60 -3.07
C PHE A 9 -0.38 0.30 -3.63
N GLN A 10 -0.73 1.43 -4.26
CA GLN A 10 0.28 2.35 -4.78
C GLN A 10 1.14 2.94 -3.66
N ILE A 11 0.54 3.30 -2.52
CA ILE A 11 1.29 3.79 -1.37
C ILE A 11 2.25 2.71 -0.83
N ALA A 12 1.82 1.44 -0.79
CA ALA A 12 2.67 0.34 -0.37
C ALA A 12 3.86 0.13 -1.32
N ASP A 13 3.66 0.25 -2.63
CA ASP A 13 4.72 0.18 -3.65
C ASP A 13 5.74 1.32 -3.47
N ASP A 14 5.27 2.55 -3.26
CA ASP A 14 6.12 3.71 -2.99
C ASP A 14 6.92 3.54 -1.67
N ILE A 15 6.33 2.92 -0.65
CA ILE A 15 7.02 2.58 0.61
C ILE A 15 8.10 1.52 0.35
N LEU A 16 7.82 0.49 -0.45
CA LEU A 16 8.78 -0.55 -0.79
C LEU A 16 9.96 -0.02 -1.63
N ASP A 17 9.76 0.98 -2.50
CA ASP A 17 10.86 1.64 -3.23
C ASP A 17 11.81 2.39 -2.29
N VAL A 18 11.36 2.78 -1.09
CA VAL A 18 12.15 3.54 -0.10
C VAL A 18 12.72 2.66 1.01
N GLU A 19 11.93 1.75 1.58
CA GLU A 19 12.36 0.84 2.67
C GLU A 19 12.96 -0.47 2.18
N GLY A 20 12.71 -0.85 0.93
CA GLY A 20 13.20 -2.11 0.38
C GLY A 20 14.72 -2.20 0.41
N CYS A 21 15.26 -3.30 0.94
CA CYS A 21 16.65 -3.65 0.71
C CYS A 21 16.76 -4.30 -0.67
N GLU A 22 17.72 -3.91 -1.52
CA GLU A 22 17.93 -4.55 -2.84
C GLU A 22 18.03 -6.08 -2.73
N ALA A 23 18.53 -6.58 -1.59
CA ALA A 23 18.66 -8.01 -1.30
C ALA A 23 17.32 -8.75 -1.12
N THR A 24 16.24 -8.05 -0.75
CA THR A 24 14.93 -8.65 -0.44
C THR A 24 13.93 -8.47 -1.58
N THR A 25 14.00 -7.35 -2.31
CA THR A 25 13.07 -7.02 -3.41
C THR A 25 13.57 -7.46 -4.80
N GLY A 26 14.87 -7.81 -4.93
CA GLY A 26 15.47 -8.19 -6.22
C GLY A 26 15.47 -7.07 -7.27
N LYS A 27 15.13 -5.84 -6.88
CA LYS A 27 15.05 -4.64 -7.71
C LYS A 27 15.81 -3.51 -7.02
N ARG A 28 16.50 -2.69 -7.82
CA ARG A 28 17.11 -1.43 -7.36
C ARG A 28 16.05 -0.54 -6.71
N VAL A 29 16.31 -0.09 -5.48
CA VAL A 29 15.48 0.82 -4.67
C VAL A 29 15.88 2.28 -4.91
N GLY A 30 15.02 3.22 -4.56
CA GLY A 30 15.26 4.66 -4.73
C GLY A 30 15.14 5.17 -6.17
N LYS A 31 14.51 4.39 -7.06
CA LYS A 31 14.36 4.77 -8.47
C LYS A 31 13.49 5.99 -8.65
N ASP A 32 12.47 6.15 -7.80
CA ASP A 32 11.56 7.29 -7.92
C ASP A 32 12.22 8.59 -7.49
N ALA A 33 13.11 8.54 -6.49
CA ALA A 33 13.94 9.67 -6.09
C ALA A 33 14.94 10.05 -7.20
N GLU A 34 15.60 9.07 -7.84
CA GLU A 34 16.50 9.30 -8.98
C GLU A 34 15.76 9.90 -10.20
N ALA A 35 14.49 9.55 -10.39
CA ALA A 35 13.66 10.04 -11.49
C ALA A 35 12.96 11.38 -11.20
N GLY A 36 13.11 11.95 -9.99
CA GLY A 36 12.44 13.19 -9.60
C GLY A 36 10.90 13.08 -9.56
N LYS A 37 10.36 11.87 -9.37
CA LYS A 37 8.92 11.64 -9.29
C LYS A 37 8.36 12.07 -7.95
N ALA A 38 7.19 12.69 -7.96
CA ALA A 38 6.37 12.86 -6.77
C ALA A 38 5.67 11.53 -6.43
N THR A 39 6.07 10.92 -5.33
CA THR A 39 5.49 9.71 -4.71
C THR A 39 4.74 10.06 -3.43
N PHE A 40 3.89 9.15 -2.94
CA PHE A 40 3.23 9.33 -1.65
C PHE A 40 4.23 9.49 -0.49
N VAL A 41 5.34 8.76 -0.52
CA VAL A 41 6.40 8.91 0.49
C VAL A 41 7.07 10.27 0.39
N SER A 42 7.31 10.79 -0.82
CA SER A 42 7.89 12.13 -1.00
C SER A 42 6.97 13.26 -0.49
N LEU A 43 5.66 13.08 -0.60
CA LEU A 43 4.66 14.09 -0.24
C LEU A 43 4.22 14.03 1.22
N LEU A 44 4.11 12.82 1.79
CA LEU A 44 3.56 12.58 3.13
C LEU A 44 4.63 12.21 4.15
N GLY A 45 5.86 11.93 3.70
CA GLY A 45 6.86 11.22 4.49
C GLY A 45 6.50 9.74 4.66
N LEU A 46 7.49 8.93 5.06
CA LEU A 46 7.34 7.48 5.21
C LEU A 46 6.25 7.09 6.22
N GLU A 47 6.27 7.69 7.40
CA GLU A 47 5.29 7.41 8.44
C GLU A 47 3.89 7.92 8.06
N GLY A 48 3.80 9.05 7.35
CA GLY A 48 2.54 9.56 6.82
C GLY A 48 1.95 8.65 5.75
N ALA A 49 2.80 8.12 4.86
CA ALA A 49 2.41 7.13 3.86
C ALA A 49 1.90 5.84 4.51
N LYS A 50 2.60 5.28 5.52
CA LYS A 50 2.16 4.10 6.27
C LYS A 50 0.81 4.33 6.96
N SER A 51 0.63 5.48 7.60
CA SER A 51 -0.63 5.85 8.24
C SER A 51 -1.77 5.94 7.22
N ARG A 52 -1.52 6.56 6.06
CA ARG A 52 -2.53 6.69 5.00
C ARG A 52 -2.91 5.35 4.39
N ALA A 53 -1.95 4.45 4.18
CA ALA A 53 -2.22 3.08 3.72
C ALA A 53 -3.12 2.34 4.71
N ALA A 54 -2.85 2.41 6.01
CA ALA A 54 -3.67 1.79 7.05
C ALA A 54 -5.11 2.36 7.07
N GLN A 55 -5.28 3.68 6.93
CA GLN A 55 -6.61 4.30 6.82
C GLN A 55 -7.38 3.77 5.60
N LEU A 56 -6.72 3.65 4.45
CA LEU A 56 -7.35 3.16 3.23
C LEU A 56 -7.75 1.68 3.31
N ILE A 57 -7.01 0.85 4.06
CA ILE A 57 -7.44 -0.51 4.40
C ILE A 57 -8.74 -0.47 5.20
N ALA A 58 -8.78 0.33 6.26
CA ALA A 58 -9.99 0.45 7.08
C ALA A 58 -11.20 0.95 6.25
N GLU A 59 -10.98 1.91 5.34
CA GLU A 59 -12.00 2.38 4.38
C GLU A 59 -12.45 1.25 3.43
N ALA A 60 -11.51 0.43 2.94
CA ALA A 60 -11.82 -0.71 2.08
C ALA A 60 -12.64 -1.78 2.82
N GLU A 61 -12.26 -2.13 4.04
CA GLU A 61 -12.98 -3.08 4.89
C GLU A 61 -14.37 -2.57 5.26
N ALA A 62 -14.49 -1.30 5.64
CA ALA A 62 -15.78 -0.68 5.95
C ALA A 62 -16.72 -0.68 4.74
N ALA A 63 -16.21 -0.46 3.54
CA ALA A 63 -16.98 -0.54 2.30
C ALA A 63 -17.52 -1.95 2.00
N LEU A 64 -16.94 -3.00 2.61
CA LEU A 64 -17.40 -4.37 2.48
C LEU A 64 -18.36 -4.80 3.61
N SER A 65 -18.55 -3.98 4.63
CA SER A 65 -19.43 -4.29 5.77
C SER A 65 -20.85 -4.75 5.39
N PRO A 66 -21.53 -4.22 4.33
CA PRO A 66 -22.88 -4.66 3.98
C PRO A 66 -22.96 -6.13 3.50
N TYR A 67 -21.82 -6.71 3.09
CA TYR A 67 -21.75 -8.09 2.61
C TYR A 67 -21.44 -9.10 3.72
N GLY A 68 -21.09 -8.63 4.92
CA GLY A 68 -20.77 -9.46 6.08
C GLY A 68 -19.74 -10.55 5.75
N ALA A 69 -20.00 -11.77 6.23
CA ALA A 69 -19.09 -12.91 6.05
C ALA A 69 -18.80 -13.29 4.59
N ARG A 70 -19.62 -12.86 3.62
CA ARG A 70 -19.39 -13.14 2.19
C ARG A 70 -18.20 -12.36 1.61
N ALA A 71 -17.77 -11.29 2.27
CA ALA A 71 -16.66 -10.46 1.81
C ALA A 71 -15.31 -10.83 2.46
N SER A 72 -15.25 -11.89 3.28
CA SER A 72 -14.03 -12.34 3.96
C SER A 72 -12.85 -12.53 3.00
N ALA A 73 -13.07 -13.20 1.86
CA ALA A 73 -12.03 -13.39 0.86
C ALA A 73 -11.48 -12.07 0.26
N LEU A 74 -12.33 -11.06 0.10
CA LEU A 74 -11.89 -9.73 -0.38
C LEU A 74 -11.11 -8.98 0.71
N ILE A 75 -11.55 -9.08 1.97
CA ILE A 75 -10.83 -8.49 3.11
C ILE A 75 -9.44 -9.12 3.24
N GLU A 76 -9.35 -10.45 3.16
CA GLU A 76 -8.08 -11.18 3.19
C GLU A 76 -7.18 -10.80 2.01
N ALA A 77 -7.72 -10.69 0.80
CA ALA A 77 -6.96 -10.24 -0.36
C ALA A 77 -6.42 -8.81 -0.18
N ALA A 78 -7.24 -7.89 0.34
CA ALA A 78 -6.82 -6.51 0.60
C ALA A 78 -5.68 -6.45 1.62
N ARG A 79 -5.79 -7.19 2.73
CA ARG A 79 -4.74 -7.29 3.76
C ARG A 79 -3.46 -7.90 3.19
N PHE A 80 -3.59 -9.00 2.44
CA PHE A 80 -2.46 -9.68 1.82
C PHE A 80 -1.66 -8.73 0.95
N VAL A 81 -2.34 -8.03 0.03
CA VAL A 81 -1.73 -7.15 -0.97
C VAL A 81 -0.85 -6.05 -0.35
N ILE A 82 -1.23 -5.52 0.81
CA ILE A 82 -0.53 -4.40 1.46
C ILE A 82 0.51 -4.89 2.48
N SER A 83 0.38 -6.13 2.96
CA SER A 83 1.38 -6.78 3.82
C SER A 83 2.60 -7.32 3.07
N ARG A 84 2.60 -7.26 1.73
CA ARG A 84 3.67 -7.83 0.90
C ARG A 84 4.98 -7.09 1.16
N GLN A 85 6.03 -7.87 1.44
CA GLN A 85 7.41 -7.39 1.57
C GLN A 85 8.24 -7.65 0.29
N SER A 86 7.60 -8.05 -0.83
CA SER A 86 8.26 -8.43 -2.09
C SER A 86 7.39 -8.24 -3.33
#